data_AF-A0A9D1US38-F1
#
_entry.id   AF-A0A9D1US38-F1
#
_cell.length_a   1.000
_cell.length_b   1.000
_cell.length_c   1.000
_cell.angle_alpha   90.00
_cell.angle_beta   90.00
_cell.angle_gamma   90.00
#
_symmetry.space_group_name_H-M   'P 1'
#
loop_
_entity.id
_entity.type
_entity.pdbx_description
1 polymer ?
#
loop_
_entity_poly.entity_id
_entity_poly.type
_entity_poly.pdbx_seq_one_letter_code
_entity_poly.pdbx_strand_id
1 'polypeptide(L)'
;VNARRVRVHGTAFDTIGMSAYIIVRDTEAEARAELERITTVDPDSPGYASFEDFLQHSNLDVEVSKREYSVGTRALRPELVGTPEQVAQRIAEYHRAGVNLLLIQASPLHEELERIATDLMPLVRQLITNDQR
;
A
#
# COMPACT_ATOMS: atom_id res chain seq x y z
N VAL A 1 -14.02 -2.23 -14.18
CA VAL A 1 -12.99 -1.78 -15.15
C VAL A 1 -13.01 -2.57 -16.46
N ASN A 2 -12.99 -3.91 -16.43
CA ASN A 2 -12.92 -4.74 -17.64
C ASN A 2 -14.09 -4.58 -18.64
N ALA A 3 -15.33 -4.37 -18.18
CA ALA A 3 -16.50 -4.28 -19.07
C ALA A 3 -16.35 -3.21 -20.17
N ARG A 4 -15.72 -2.06 -19.87
CA ARG A 4 -15.46 -1.02 -20.87
C ARG A 4 -14.38 -1.46 -21.88
N ARG A 5 -13.28 -2.06 -21.41
CA ARG A 5 -12.19 -2.50 -22.30
C ARG A 5 -12.67 -3.60 -23.25
N VAL A 6 -13.43 -4.58 -22.75
CA VAL A 6 -14.02 -5.65 -23.57
C VAL A 6 -14.94 -5.06 -24.65
N ARG A 7 -15.80 -4.09 -24.30
CA ARG A 7 -16.69 -3.45 -25.28
C ARG A 7 -15.94 -2.69 -26.39
N VAL A 8 -14.82 -2.04 -26.07
CA VAL A 8 -14.08 -1.19 -27.03
C VAL A 8 -12.98 -1.95 -27.78
N HIS A 9 -12.35 -2.94 -27.14
CA HIS A 9 -11.13 -3.60 -27.61
C HIS A 9 -11.22 -5.14 -27.64
N GLY A 10 -12.36 -5.73 -27.27
CA GLY A 10 -12.58 -7.18 -27.32
C GLY A 10 -11.85 -8.00 -26.24
N THR A 11 -11.07 -7.37 -25.36
CA THR A 11 -10.24 -8.04 -24.35
C THR A 11 -10.32 -7.33 -22.99
N ALA A 12 -10.18 -8.10 -21.90
CA ALA A 12 -10.04 -7.57 -20.53
C ALA A 12 -8.59 -7.15 -20.26
N PHE A 13 -8.30 -6.33 -19.25
CA PHE A 13 -6.92 -6.00 -18.88
C PHE A 13 -6.15 -7.24 -18.45
N ASP A 14 -4.92 -7.39 -18.94
CA ASP A 14 -4.02 -8.47 -18.52
C ASP A 14 -3.50 -8.23 -17.10
N THR A 15 -3.25 -6.96 -16.77
CA THR A 15 -2.71 -6.53 -15.47
C THR A 15 -3.49 -5.35 -14.91
N ILE A 16 -3.84 -5.44 -13.63
CA ILE A 16 -4.35 -4.34 -12.82
C ILE A 16 -3.37 -4.18 -11.65
N GLY A 17 -2.57 -3.12 -11.73
CA GLY A 17 -1.57 -2.78 -10.73
C GLY A 17 -2.11 -1.86 -9.64
N MET A 18 -1.64 -2.04 -8.41
CA MET A 18 -1.94 -1.17 -7.28
C MET A 18 -0.65 -0.78 -6.56
N SER A 19 -0.46 0.52 -6.31
CA SER A 19 0.60 1.01 -5.44
C SER A 19 0.27 0.72 -3.98
N ALA A 20 1.20 0.15 -3.23
CA ALA A 20 0.98 -0.16 -1.83
C ALA A 20 2.26 -0.02 -1.01
N TYR A 21 2.13 0.63 0.14
CA TYR A 21 3.15 0.67 1.17
C TYR A 21 2.85 -0.43 2.18
N ILE A 22 3.83 -1.29 2.43
CA ILE A 22 3.66 -2.49 3.25
C ILE A 22 4.41 -2.33 4.57
N ILE A 23 3.71 -2.56 5.68
CA ILE A 23 4.30 -2.62 7.03
C ILE A 23 3.89 -3.95 7.63
N VAL A 24 4.87 -4.82 7.84
CA VAL A 24 4.67 -6.13 8.47
C VAL A 24 5.50 -6.19 9.75
N ARG A 25 4.87 -6.56 10.86
CA ARG A 25 5.52 -6.79 12.16
C ARG A 25 4.93 -8.03 12.82
N ASP A 26 5.57 -8.52 13.87
CA ASP A 26 5.10 -9.72 14.57
C ASP A 26 3.75 -9.48 15.27
N THR A 27 3.49 -8.22 15.66
CA THR A 27 2.21 -7.80 16.23
C THR A 27 1.59 -6.62 15.47
N GLU A 28 0.25 -6.53 15.51
CA GLU A 28 -0.46 -5.37 14.95
C GLU A 28 -0.03 -4.07 15.63
N ALA A 29 0.18 -4.08 16.95
CA ALA A 29 0.58 -2.90 17.69
C ALA A 29 1.90 -2.29 17.17
N GLU A 30 2.90 -3.12 16.89
CA GLU A 30 4.17 -2.67 16.31
C GLU A 30 3.99 -2.12 14.90
N ALA A 31 3.17 -2.76 14.07
CA ALA A 31 2.88 -2.26 12.73
C ALA A 31 2.16 -0.90 12.76
N ARG A 32 1.26 -0.69 13.73
CA ARG A 32 0.58 0.59 13.96
C ARG A 32 1.54 1.66 14.46
N ALA A 33 2.44 1.33 15.38
CA ALA A 33 3.46 2.24 15.86
C ALA A 33 4.39 2.69 14.71
N GLU A 34 4.75 1.78 13.81
CA GLU A 34 5.54 2.12 12.62
C GLU A 34 4.76 3.03 11.65
N LEU A 35 3.49 2.74 11.41
CA LEU A 35 2.61 3.61 10.62
C LEU A 35 2.53 5.02 11.22
N GLU A 36 2.38 5.12 12.54
CA GLU A 36 2.38 6.40 13.25
C GLU A 36 3.72 7.11 13.09
N ARG A 37 4.84 6.41 13.25
CA ARG A 37 6.19 6.96 13.09
C ARG A 37 6.40 7.56 11.70
N ILE A 38 6.01 6.87 10.63
CA ILE A 38 6.21 7.37 9.25
C ILE A 38 5.19 8.43 8.83
N THR A 39 4.04 8.51 9.51
CA THR A 39 3.01 9.53 9.25
C THR A 39 3.11 10.75 10.14
N THR A 40 3.88 10.66 11.21
CA THR A 40 4.24 11.79 12.06
C THR A 40 5.28 12.64 11.34
N VAL A 41 4.82 13.75 10.77
CA VAL A 41 5.71 14.73 10.14
C VAL A 41 6.29 15.63 11.24
N ASP A 42 7.60 15.58 11.40
CA ASP A 42 8.34 16.46 12.30
C ASP A 42 8.39 17.88 11.69
N PRO A 43 7.83 18.91 12.37
CA PRO A 43 7.85 20.31 11.93
C PRO A 43 9.24 20.87 11.65
N ASP A 44 10.26 20.32 12.32
CA ASP A 44 11.65 20.77 12.21
C ASP A 44 12.44 19.96 11.17
N SER A 45 11.80 18.98 10.51
CA SER A 45 12.46 18.19 9.47
C SER A 45 12.62 18.98 8.15
N PRO A 46 13.71 18.74 7.39
CA PRO A 46 13.90 19.38 6.08
C PRO A 46 12.75 19.15 5.08
N GLY A 47 11.98 18.06 5.26
CA GLY A 47 10.79 17.74 4.43
C GLY A 47 9.51 18.47 4.86
N TYR A 48 9.48 19.14 6.02
CA TYR A 48 8.32 19.91 6.48
C TYR A 48 8.18 21.24 5.74
N ALA A 49 9.28 21.88 5.35
CA ALA A 49 9.25 23.10 4.53
C ALA A 49 8.46 22.89 3.22
N SER A 50 8.60 21.71 2.60
CA SER A 50 7.82 21.34 1.42
C SER A 50 6.34 21.02 1.71
N PHE A 51 5.97 20.74 2.97
CA PHE A 51 4.58 20.49 3.36
C PHE A 51 3.82 21.79 3.57
N GLU A 52 4.41 22.75 4.27
CA GLU A 52 3.85 24.11 4.42
C GLU A 52 3.74 24.81 3.07
N ASP A 53 4.78 24.76 2.23
CA ASP A 53 4.73 25.31 0.87
C ASP A 53 3.65 24.61 0.02
N PHE A 54 3.48 23.29 0.16
CA PHE A 54 2.43 22.54 -0.51
C PHE A 54 1.04 22.97 -0.05
N LEU A 55 0.81 23.13 1.25
CA LEU A 55 -0.48 23.59 1.79
C LEU A 55 -0.81 25.03 1.36
N GLN A 56 0.19 25.92 1.35
CA GLN A 56 -0.02 27.34 1.00
C GLN A 56 -0.26 27.58 -0.50
N HIS A 57 0.30 26.74 -1.38
CA HIS A 57 0.20 26.93 -2.83
C HIS A 57 -0.79 25.98 -3.51
N SER A 58 -1.35 25.00 -2.79
CA SER A 58 -2.30 24.06 -3.36
C SER A 58 -3.74 24.46 -3.01
N ASN A 59 -4.48 24.95 -4.00
CA ASN A 59 -5.91 25.25 -3.89
C ASN A 59 -6.72 23.93 -3.93
N LEU A 60 -6.55 23.08 -2.92
CA LEU A 60 -7.09 21.72 -2.88
C LEU A 60 -8.52 21.72 -2.36
N ASP A 61 -9.44 21.26 -3.20
CA ASP A 61 -10.86 20.99 -2.88
C ASP A 61 -11.05 19.73 -1.99
N VAL A 62 -9.97 19.14 -1.49
CA VAL A 62 -9.94 17.92 -0.69
C VAL A 62 -8.95 18.04 0.45
N GLU A 63 -9.39 17.67 1.65
CA GLU A 63 -8.57 17.59 2.85
C GLU A 63 -7.47 16.52 2.66
N VAL A 64 -6.26 16.94 2.30
CA VAL A 64 -5.11 16.03 2.21
C VAL A 64 -4.73 15.66 3.64
N SER A 65 -5.19 14.49 4.10
CA SER A 65 -4.77 13.98 5.41
C SER A 65 -3.25 13.80 5.43
N LYS A 66 -2.61 14.01 6.59
CA LYS A 66 -1.16 13.81 6.78
C LYS A 66 -0.68 12.46 6.21
N ARG A 67 -1.51 11.43 6.37
CA ARG A 67 -1.31 10.08 5.82
C ARG A 67 -1.13 10.04 4.30
N GLU A 68 -1.84 10.88 3.54
CA GLU A 68 -1.71 10.93 2.08
C GLU A 68 -0.50 11.72 1.59
N TYR A 69 0.02 12.60 2.45
CA TYR A 69 1.25 13.35 2.18
C TYR A 69 2.50 12.53 2.49
N SER A 70 2.49 11.76 3.58
CA SER A 70 3.67 11.02 4.07
C SER A 70 4.21 9.97 3.11
N VAL A 71 3.34 9.37 2.27
CA VAL A 71 3.76 8.41 1.25
C VAL A 71 3.06 8.74 -0.07
N GLY A 72 3.86 9.03 -1.09
CA GLY A 72 3.38 9.36 -2.43
C GLY A 72 2.46 8.27 -3.03
N THR A 73 1.76 8.62 -4.11
CA THR A 73 0.83 7.72 -4.83
C THR A 73 -0.35 7.18 -4.01
N ARG A 74 -0.61 7.73 -2.82
CA ARG A 74 -1.61 7.23 -1.86
C ARG A 74 -1.38 5.76 -1.47
N ALA A 75 -0.12 5.33 -1.44
CA ALA A 75 0.24 3.93 -1.22
C ALA A 75 -0.13 3.40 0.18
N LEU A 76 -0.50 4.26 1.13
CA LEU A 76 -1.01 3.87 2.44
C LEU A 76 -2.52 3.58 2.48
N ARG A 77 -3.27 3.90 1.41
CA ARG A 77 -4.73 3.64 1.35
C ARG A 77 -5.12 2.16 1.29
N PRO A 78 -4.34 1.26 0.65
CA PRO A 78 -4.67 -0.16 0.66
C PRO A 78 -4.66 -0.83 2.05
N GLU A 79 -4.13 -0.18 3.08
CA GLU A 79 -4.07 -0.67 4.46
C GLU A 79 -3.32 -2.00 4.61
N LEU A 80 -2.16 -2.14 3.94
CA LEU A 80 -1.27 -3.29 4.09
C LEU A 80 -0.35 -3.11 5.32
N VAL A 81 -0.97 -2.97 6.50
CA VAL A 81 -0.32 -2.70 7.78
C VAL A 81 -0.83 -3.69 8.83
N GLY A 82 0.05 -4.52 9.41
CA GLY A 82 -0.33 -5.49 10.44
C GLY A 82 0.64 -6.66 10.58
N THR A 83 0.13 -7.79 11.05
CA THR A 83 0.86 -9.07 11.03
C THR A 83 0.96 -9.65 9.62
N PRO A 84 1.88 -10.59 9.33
CA PRO A 84 1.97 -11.24 8.03
C PRO A 84 0.62 -11.83 7.57
N GLU A 85 -0.14 -12.43 8.47
CA GLU A 85 -1.44 -13.06 8.18
C GLU A 85 -2.50 -12.02 7.84
N GLN A 86 -2.58 -10.92 8.61
CA GLN A 86 -3.52 -9.83 8.36
C GLN A 86 -3.27 -9.19 6.99
N VAL A 87 -2.00 -8.93 6.67
CA VAL A 87 -1.60 -8.34 5.39
C VAL A 87 -1.82 -9.34 4.25
N ALA A 88 -1.49 -10.62 4.43
CA ALA A 88 -1.73 -11.65 3.41
C ALA A 88 -3.22 -11.78 3.07
N GLN A 89 -4.09 -11.77 4.08
CA GLN A 89 -5.53 -11.82 3.89
C GLN A 89 -6.03 -10.60 3.10
N ARG A 90 -5.54 -9.40 3.42
CA ARG A 90 -5.89 -8.17 2.69
C ARG A 90 -5.41 -8.21 1.24
N ILE A 91 -4.20 -8.71 0.98
CA ILE A 91 -3.70 -8.91 -0.38
C ILE A 91 -4.59 -9.88 -1.14
N ALA A 92 -5.02 -10.98 -0.52
CA ALA A 92 -5.96 -11.92 -1.13
C ALA A 92 -7.33 -11.26 -1.44
N GLU A 93 -7.84 -10.38 -0.58
CA GLU A 93 -9.04 -9.58 -0.84
C GLU A 93 -8.89 -8.71 -2.10
N TYR A 94 -7.76 -8.00 -2.25
CA TYR A 94 -7.48 -7.22 -3.46
C TYR A 94 -7.29 -8.09 -4.70
N HIS A 95 -6.68 -9.26 -4.54
CA HIS A 95 -6.53 -10.22 -5.62
C HIS A 95 -7.90 -10.70 -6.13
N ARG A 96 -8.83 -11.05 -5.23
CA ARG A 96 -10.22 -11.39 -5.60
C ARG A 96 -10.96 -10.24 -6.28
N ALA A 97 -10.62 -8.99 -5.91
CA ALA A 97 -11.15 -7.79 -6.58
C ALA A 97 -10.53 -7.53 -7.97
N GLY A 98 -9.53 -8.32 -8.39
CA GLY A 98 -8.91 -8.29 -9.71
C GLY A 98 -7.52 -7.64 -9.77
N VAL A 99 -6.92 -7.25 -8.64
CA VAL A 99 -5.54 -6.76 -8.60
C VAL A 99 -4.57 -7.94 -8.74
N ASN A 100 -3.64 -7.88 -9.68
CA ASN A 100 -2.67 -8.96 -9.90
C ASN A 100 -1.22 -8.50 -9.95
N LEU A 101 -0.97 -7.22 -9.64
CA LEU A 101 0.36 -6.66 -9.48
C LEU A 101 0.36 -5.64 -8.32
N LEU A 102 1.28 -5.81 -7.37
CA LEU A 102 1.56 -4.81 -6.33
C LEU A 102 2.85 -4.08 -6.68
N LEU A 103 2.79 -2.74 -6.66
CA LEU A 103 3.96 -1.87 -6.75
C LEU A 103 4.36 -1.50 -5.32
N ILE A 104 5.27 -2.31 -4.76
CA ILE A 104 5.60 -2.29 -3.33
C ILE A 104 6.50 -1.08 -3.00
N GLN A 105 6.13 -0.38 -1.93
CA GLN A 105 6.94 0.62 -1.25
C GLN A 105 7.17 0.19 0.20
N ALA A 106 8.36 0.43 0.73
CA ALA A 106 8.71 0.17 2.12
C ALA A 106 9.96 0.97 2.52
N SER A 107 10.22 1.11 3.82
CA SER A 107 11.41 1.79 4.33
C SER A 107 11.84 1.23 5.69
N PRO A 108 13.14 0.91 5.88
CA PRO A 108 14.19 0.78 4.87
C PRO A 108 13.90 -0.31 3.84
N LEU A 109 14.12 -0.05 2.56
CA LEU A 109 13.58 -0.90 1.48
C LEU A 109 14.16 -2.33 1.51
N HIS A 110 15.46 -2.50 1.75
CA HIS A 110 16.12 -3.80 1.63
C HIS A 110 15.63 -4.77 2.72
N GLU A 111 15.68 -4.32 3.97
CA GLU A 111 15.29 -5.08 5.15
C GLU A 111 13.79 -5.38 5.15
N GLU A 112 12.95 -4.41 4.76
CA GLU A 112 11.51 -4.64 4.66
C GLU A 112 11.17 -5.59 3.50
N LEU A 113 11.89 -5.54 2.37
CA LEU A 113 11.70 -6.51 1.29
C LEU A 113 12.12 -7.93 1.69
N GLU A 114 13.16 -8.10 2.49
CA GLU A 114 13.55 -9.40 3.05
C GLU A 114 12.39 -9.97 3.89
N ARG A 115 11.88 -9.18 4.84
CA ARG A 115 10.71 -9.56 5.68
C ARG A 115 9.48 -9.89 4.84
N ILE A 116 9.16 -9.07 3.83
CA ILE A 116 8.04 -9.33 2.93
C ILE A 116 8.24 -10.66 2.21
N ALA A 117 9.45 -10.93 1.72
CA ALA A 117 9.74 -12.15 0.97
C ALA A 117 9.65 -13.42 1.84
N THR A 118 10.13 -13.35 3.09
CA THR A 118 10.19 -14.51 4.00
C THR A 118 8.88 -14.75 4.73
N ASP A 119 8.25 -13.69 5.26
CA ASP A 119 7.18 -13.83 6.25
C ASP A 119 5.80 -13.69 5.59
N LEU A 120 5.68 -12.78 4.61
CA LEU A 120 4.40 -12.44 3.99
C LEU A 120 4.12 -13.26 2.71
N MET A 121 5.07 -13.33 1.79
CA MET A 121 4.83 -13.92 0.46
C MET A 121 4.44 -15.40 0.46
N PRO A 122 4.93 -16.27 1.37
CA PRO A 122 4.44 -17.65 1.46
C PRO A 122 2.94 -17.73 1.79
N LEU A 123 2.47 -16.91 2.73
CA LEU A 123 1.07 -16.84 3.15
C LEU A 123 0.16 -16.35 2.01
N VAL A 124 0.61 -15.30 1.29
CA VAL A 124 -0.11 -14.78 0.11
C VAL A 124 -0.26 -15.87 -0.94
N ARG A 125 0.81 -16.61 -1.26
CA ARG A 125 0.76 -17.71 -2.24
C ARG A 125 -0.20 -18.80 -1.81
N GLN A 126 -0.20 -19.17 -0.53
CA GLN A 126 -1.11 -20.17 0.00
C GLN A 126 -2.57 -19.75 -0.14
N LEU A 127 -2.91 -18.52 0.25
CA LEU A 127 -4.28 -17.99 0.15
C LEU A 127 -4.78 -17.90 -1.29
N ILE A 128 -3.95 -17.35 -2.19
CA ILE A 128 -4.31 -17.21 -3.61
C ILE A 128 -4.47 -18.60 -4.26
N THR A 129 -3.60 -19.57 -3.94
CA THR A 129 -3.71 -20.93 -4.50
C THR A 129 -4.97 -21.65 -4.01
N ASN A 130 -5.33 -21.47 -2.74
CA ASN A 130 -6.52 -22.10 -2.16
C ASN A 130 -7.82 -21.55 -2.77
N ASP A 131 -7.87 -20.26 -3.12
CA ASP A 131 -9.03 -19.66 -3.79
C ASP A 131 -9.27 -20.19 -5.22
N GLN A 132 -8.28 -20.85 -5.83
CA GLN A 132 -8.36 -21.39 -7.19
C GLN A 132 -8.74 -22.89 -7.24
N ARG A 133 -8.91 -23.54 -6.08
CA ARG A 133 -9.36 -24.94 -5.97
C ARG A 133 -10.85 -25.00 -5.67
#